data_AF-A0A6S8C7D5-F1
#
_entry.id   AF-A0A6S8C7D5-F1
#
_cell.length_a   1.000
_cell.length_b   1.000
_cell.length_c   1.000
_cell.angle_alpha   90.00
_cell.angle_beta   90.00
_cell.angle_gamma   90.00
#
_symmetry.space_group_name_H-M   'P 1'
#
loop_
_entity.id
_entity.type
_entity.pdbx_description
1 polymer ?
#
loop_
_entity_poly.entity_id
_entity_poly.type
_entity_poly.pdbx_seq_one_letter_code
_entity_poly.pdbx_strand_id
1 'polypeptide(L)'
;MKIFCVYPASKECLKVYRNELTGIQKFLKSLFDATKLSIAQSGDTLKVITDDSGLSTLKALGIENECIISGKLDDIWIRDFGLVSQAVNGEMTRFIYSPKSLNVQDAKEIQKSFDKWINNLQNTVRIHKSILILDGGNVIMDPVSQRAFVTERIFSDNKNFPRVDVVKLLSEELKLRDEEALCVIPEDPEEAVLGHADGCIALVSQKDVVINCENERNMEYNLALRKKIQQSFSDINIHTLPFSPEDKVYRTPGN
;
A
#
# COMPACT_ATOMS: atom_id res chain seq x y z
N MET A 1 10.07 -10.76 -7.01
CA MET A 1 9.53 -10.01 -5.84
C MET A 1 8.73 -10.95 -4.93
N LYS A 2 8.51 -10.60 -3.66
CA LYS A 2 7.55 -11.31 -2.80
C LYS A 2 6.30 -10.43 -2.64
N ILE A 3 5.14 -10.94 -3.01
CA ILE A 3 3.85 -10.26 -2.86
C ILE A 3 3.18 -10.81 -1.61
N PHE A 4 2.83 -9.95 -0.66
CA PHE A 4 2.19 -10.37 0.57
C PHE A 4 0.69 -10.07 0.53
N CYS A 5 -0.12 -11.05 0.89
CA CYS A 5 -1.55 -10.90 1.11
C CYS A 5 -1.93 -11.52 2.45
N VAL A 6 -3.08 -11.13 2.98
CA VAL A 6 -3.62 -11.69 4.22
C VAL A 6 -4.94 -12.37 3.89
N TYR A 7 -5.12 -13.60 4.37
CA TYR A 7 -6.41 -14.26 4.33
C TYR A 7 -7.20 -13.92 5.61
N PRO A 8 -8.45 -13.44 5.52
CA PRO A 8 -9.25 -12.96 6.66
C PRO A 8 -9.79 -14.08 7.55
N ALA A 9 -8.91 -14.87 8.17
CA ALA A 9 -9.28 -16.00 9.03
C ALA A 9 -9.50 -15.60 10.50
N SER A 10 -8.88 -14.50 10.94
CA SER A 10 -9.00 -14.04 12.33
C SER A 10 -10.45 -13.66 12.66
N LYS A 11 -10.85 -13.83 13.94
CA LYS A 11 -12.18 -13.42 14.41
C LYS A 11 -12.47 -11.95 14.12
N GLU A 12 -11.45 -11.10 14.19
CA GLU A 12 -11.49 -9.67 13.93
C GLU A 12 -11.78 -9.40 12.44
N CYS A 13 -11.00 -10.00 11.53
CA CYS A 13 -11.30 -9.96 10.10
C CYS A 13 -12.69 -10.52 9.76
N LEU A 14 -13.11 -11.62 10.39
CA LEU A 14 -14.41 -12.25 10.15
C LEU A 14 -15.60 -11.45 10.70
N LYS A 15 -15.39 -10.38 11.47
CA LYS A 15 -16.46 -9.42 11.79
C LYS A 15 -16.75 -8.51 10.58
N VAL A 16 -15.72 -8.21 9.79
CA VAL A 16 -15.76 -7.26 8.67
C VAL A 16 -16.00 -7.97 7.34
N TYR A 17 -15.25 -9.03 7.05
CA TYR A 17 -15.12 -9.62 5.71
C TYR A 17 -15.89 -10.92 5.51
N ARG A 18 -16.72 -11.34 6.47
CA ARG A 18 -17.44 -12.64 6.39
C ARG A 18 -18.26 -12.80 5.12
N ASN A 19 -18.94 -11.74 4.69
CA ASN A 19 -19.80 -11.77 3.52
C ASN A 19 -19.00 -11.69 2.21
N GLU A 20 -17.73 -11.27 2.28
CA GLU A 20 -16.84 -11.09 1.13
C GLU A 20 -15.87 -12.26 0.94
N LEU A 21 -15.91 -13.28 1.81
CA LEU A 21 -14.96 -14.41 1.79
C LEU A 21 -14.87 -15.07 0.42
N THR A 22 -15.99 -15.31 -0.24
CA THR A 22 -15.99 -15.93 -1.58
C THR A 22 -15.29 -15.04 -2.62
N GLY A 23 -15.49 -13.71 -2.55
CA GLY A 23 -14.81 -12.76 -3.44
C GLY A 23 -13.30 -12.74 -3.18
N ILE A 24 -12.90 -12.67 -1.91
CA ILE A 24 -11.50 -12.67 -1.49
C ILE A 24 -10.80 -13.98 -1.89
N GLN A 25 -11.47 -15.12 -1.73
CA GLN A 25 -10.94 -16.43 -2.13
C GLN A 25 -10.71 -16.51 -3.65
N LYS A 26 -11.68 -16.01 -4.45
CA LYS A 26 -11.53 -15.93 -5.91
C LYS A 26 -10.35 -15.03 -6.30
N PHE A 27 -10.26 -13.84 -5.70
CA PHE A 27 -9.15 -12.92 -5.93
C PHE A 27 -7.79 -13.55 -5.61
N LEU A 28 -7.65 -14.17 -4.43
CA LEU A 28 -6.41 -14.83 -4.03
C LEU A 28 -6.02 -15.95 -4.99
N LYS A 29 -6.98 -16.74 -5.47
CA LYS A 29 -6.72 -17.78 -6.47
C LYS A 29 -6.25 -17.18 -7.80
N SER A 30 -6.95 -16.16 -8.30
CA SER A 30 -6.56 -15.47 -9.54
C SER A 30 -5.18 -14.84 -9.43
N LEU A 31 -4.86 -14.21 -8.29
CA LEU A 31 -3.55 -13.63 -8.04
C LEU A 31 -2.46 -14.70 -7.97
N PHE A 32 -2.72 -15.82 -7.28
CA PHE A 32 -1.80 -16.95 -7.23
C PHE A 32 -1.51 -17.51 -8.63
N ASP A 33 -2.54 -17.75 -9.44
CA ASP A 33 -2.39 -18.23 -10.81
C ASP A 33 -1.59 -17.27 -11.68
N ALA A 34 -1.87 -15.96 -11.56
CA ALA A 34 -1.11 -14.93 -12.26
C ALA A 34 0.38 -14.96 -11.87
N THR A 35 0.69 -15.10 -10.57
CA THR A 35 2.10 -15.23 -10.13
C THR A 35 2.76 -16.50 -10.66
N LYS A 36 2.03 -17.62 -10.77
CA LYS A 36 2.56 -18.86 -11.34
C LYS A 36 2.93 -18.71 -12.82
N LEU A 37 2.12 -18.00 -13.59
CA LEU A 37 2.42 -17.66 -14.98
C LEU A 37 3.63 -16.71 -15.08
N SER A 38 3.76 -15.77 -14.13
CA SER A 38 4.85 -14.79 -14.14
C SER A 38 6.19 -15.30 -13.57
N ILE A 39 6.21 -16.39 -12.79
CA ILE A 39 7.46 -16.96 -12.24
C ILE A 39 8.51 -17.19 -13.33
N ALA A 40 8.09 -17.61 -14.53
CA ALA A 40 8.99 -17.83 -15.67
C ALA A 40 9.63 -16.54 -16.23
N GLN A 41 9.10 -15.35 -15.88
CA GLN A 41 9.52 -14.06 -16.41
C GLN A 41 10.10 -13.11 -15.34
N SER A 42 9.46 -13.03 -14.15
CA SER A 42 9.82 -12.07 -13.09
C SER A 42 10.30 -12.71 -11.78
N GLY A 43 10.05 -14.01 -11.59
CA GLY A 43 10.35 -14.69 -10.32
C GLY A 43 9.52 -14.18 -9.14
N ASP A 44 8.35 -13.59 -9.40
CA ASP A 44 7.44 -13.14 -8.35
C ASP A 44 6.78 -14.31 -7.63
N THR A 45 6.68 -14.21 -6.31
CA THR A 45 6.04 -15.25 -5.49
C THR A 45 5.01 -14.64 -4.56
N LEU A 46 3.81 -15.22 -4.55
CA LEU A 46 2.77 -14.88 -3.59
C LEU A 46 3.09 -15.51 -2.22
N LYS A 47 2.88 -14.74 -1.16
CA LYS A 47 2.90 -15.15 0.24
C LYS A 47 1.57 -14.75 0.89
N VAL A 48 0.78 -15.73 1.28
CA VAL A 48 -0.52 -15.52 1.94
C VAL A 48 -0.35 -15.78 3.44
N ILE A 49 -0.63 -14.77 4.24
CA ILE A 49 -0.56 -14.81 5.71
C ILE A 49 -1.90 -15.29 6.24
N THR A 50 -1.91 -16.34 7.05
CA THR A 50 -3.10 -16.83 7.74
C THR A 50 -2.74 -17.52 9.04
N ASP A 51 -3.67 -17.54 10.00
CA ASP A 51 -3.59 -18.47 11.13
C ASP A 51 -4.09 -19.87 10.71
N ASP A 52 -4.01 -20.83 11.64
CA ASP A 52 -4.36 -22.23 11.41
C ASP A 52 -5.81 -22.42 10.92
N SER A 53 -6.71 -21.49 11.25
CA SER A 53 -8.12 -21.60 10.89
C SER A 53 -8.37 -21.36 9.39
N GLY A 54 -7.50 -20.63 8.70
CA GLY A 54 -7.58 -20.42 7.26
C GLY A 54 -6.86 -21.47 6.41
N LEU A 55 -6.03 -22.31 7.03
CA LEU A 55 -5.13 -23.24 6.31
C LEU A 55 -5.87 -24.22 5.41
N SER A 56 -6.96 -24.82 5.90
CA SER A 56 -7.76 -25.77 5.13
C SER A 56 -8.40 -25.13 3.90
N THR A 57 -8.83 -23.88 4.02
CA THR A 57 -9.43 -23.13 2.92
C THR A 57 -8.39 -22.80 1.85
N LEU A 58 -7.23 -22.28 2.24
CA LEU A 58 -6.16 -21.98 1.29
C LEU A 58 -5.68 -23.23 0.54
N LYS A 59 -5.55 -24.37 1.24
CA LYS A 59 -5.23 -25.66 0.61
C LYS A 59 -6.32 -26.11 -0.37
N ALA A 60 -7.60 -25.93 -0.03
CA ALA A 60 -8.71 -26.26 -0.91
C ALA A 60 -8.76 -25.37 -2.17
N LEU A 61 -8.26 -24.13 -2.08
CA LEU A 61 -8.05 -23.26 -3.25
C LEU A 61 -6.84 -23.66 -4.10
N GLY A 62 -6.01 -24.60 -3.64
CA GLY A 62 -4.79 -25.01 -4.32
C GLY A 62 -3.60 -24.06 -4.08
N ILE A 63 -3.65 -23.21 -3.04
CA ILE A 63 -2.50 -22.43 -2.62
C ILE A 63 -1.49 -23.39 -1.97
N GLU A 64 -0.28 -23.41 -2.51
CA GLU A 64 0.79 -24.30 -2.07
C GLU A 64 1.32 -23.94 -0.68
N ASN A 65 1.82 -24.93 0.07
CA ASN A 65 2.25 -24.74 1.46
C ASN A 65 3.41 -23.73 1.58
N GLU A 66 4.34 -23.72 0.63
CA GLU A 66 5.45 -22.76 0.57
C GLU A 66 4.99 -21.31 0.37
N CYS A 67 3.78 -21.11 -0.15
CA CYS A 67 3.14 -19.80 -0.32
C CYS A 67 2.36 -19.37 0.93
N ILE A 68 2.23 -20.22 1.95
CA ILE A 68 1.46 -19.91 3.16
C ILE A 68 2.43 -19.56 4.29
N ILE A 69 2.19 -18.43 4.95
CA ILE A 69 2.93 -17.99 6.13
C ILE A 69 1.98 -17.97 7.33
N SER A 70 2.37 -18.61 8.42
CA SER A 70 1.59 -18.56 9.66
C SER A 70 1.59 -17.14 10.23
N GLY A 71 0.39 -16.60 10.50
CA GLY A 71 0.23 -15.28 11.09
C GLY A 71 -1.22 -14.89 11.30
N LYS A 72 -1.54 -14.38 12.49
CA LYS A 72 -2.84 -13.79 12.79
C LYS A 72 -2.73 -12.27 12.64
N LEU A 73 -3.36 -11.73 11.60
CA LEU A 73 -3.53 -10.30 11.39
C LEU A 73 -5.01 -9.94 11.48
N ASP A 74 -5.29 -8.75 12.01
CA ASP A 74 -6.66 -8.31 12.31
C ASP A 74 -7.29 -7.47 11.18
N ASP A 75 -6.55 -7.25 10.08
CA ASP A 75 -7.05 -6.67 8.82
C ASP A 75 -6.31 -7.27 7.61
N ILE A 76 -6.88 -7.10 6.41
CA ILE A 76 -6.35 -7.62 5.14
C ILE A 76 -5.51 -6.60 4.35
N TRP A 77 -5.64 -5.30 4.62
CA TRP A 77 -4.99 -4.20 3.90
C TRP A 77 -3.50 -4.02 4.27
N ILE A 78 -2.71 -5.09 4.15
CA ILE A 78 -1.28 -5.10 4.53
C ILE A 78 -0.42 -4.12 3.72
N ARG A 79 -0.91 -3.62 2.58
CA ARG A 79 -0.32 -2.49 1.86
C ARG A 79 -0.22 -1.26 2.76
N ASP A 80 -1.21 -1.02 3.60
CA ASP A 80 -1.34 0.24 4.34
C ASP A 80 -0.59 0.20 5.66
N PHE A 81 -0.81 -0.86 6.46
CA PHE A 81 -0.23 -0.99 7.80
C PHE A 81 1.11 -1.75 7.84
N GLY A 82 1.54 -2.28 6.70
CA GLY A 82 2.73 -3.11 6.57
C GLY A 82 4.05 -2.33 6.57
N LEU A 83 5.11 -3.00 6.12
CA LEU A 83 6.43 -2.39 5.94
C LEU A 83 6.54 -1.75 4.56
N VAL A 84 7.10 -0.53 4.52
CA VAL A 84 7.54 0.11 3.27
C VAL A 84 9.00 -0.27 3.04
N SER A 85 9.24 -0.99 1.94
CA SER A 85 10.55 -1.57 1.63
C SER A 85 11.47 -0.56 0.97
N GLN A 86 12.65 -0.34 1.56
CA GLN A 86 13.73 0.42 0.93
C GLN A 86 14.66 -0.60 0.26
N ALA A 87 14.97 -0.48 -1.03
CA ALA A 87 15.86 -1.47 -1.68
C ALA A 87 17.31 -1.37 -1.21
N VAL A 88 17.67 -0.29 -0.52
CA VAL A 88 19.04 -0.03 -0.07
C VAL A 88 19.20 -0.63 1.31
N ASN A 89 20.07 -1.64 1.44
CA ASN A 89 20.53 -2.31 2.68
C ASN A 89 19.60 -3.35 3.36
N GLY A 90 18.36 -3.52 2.89
CA GLY A 90 17.41 -4.52 3.43
C GLY A 90 16.69 -4.09 4.72
N GLU A 91 16.85 -2.84 5.15
CA GLU A 91 16.00 -2.18 6.14
C GLU A 91 14.66 -1.79 5.53
N MET A 92 13.60 -1.94 6.29
CA MET A 92 12.25 -1.52 5.91
C MET A 92 11.69 -0.60 6.99
N THR A 93 10.87 0.37 6.59
CA THR A 93 10.23 1.28 7.55
C THR A 93 8.83 0.82 7.88
N ARG A 94 8.53 0.80 9.18
CA ARG A 94 7.17 0.70 9.71
C ARG A 94 6.75 2.11 10.15
N PHE A 95 5.79 2.67 9.42
CA PHE A 95 5.12 3.93 9.77
C PHE A 95 3.98 3.70 10.77
N ILE A 96 3.51 4.75 11.42
CA ILE A 96 2.34 4.68 12.29
C ILE A 96 1.09 4.58 11.41
N TYR A 97 0.38 3.45 11.47
CA TYR A 97 -0.92 3.29 10.85
C TYR A 97 -2.01 3.97 11.67
N SER A 98 -2.64 5.01 11.11
CA SER A 98 -3.73 5.75 11.74
C SER A 98 -4.61 6.44 10.67
N PRO A 99 -5.23 5.67 9.77
CA PRO A 99 -5.99 6.23 8.67
C PRO A 99 -7.24 6.96 9.16
N LYS A 100 -7.73 7.92 8.39
CA LYS A 100 -8.98 8.65 8.71
C LYS A 100 -10.24 7.79 8.57
N SER A 101 -10.17 6.72 7.79
CA SER A 101 -11.27 5.78 7.53
C SER A 101 -11.57 4.87 8.72
N LEU A 102 -10.67 4.76 9.70
CA LEU A 102 -10.84 3.92 10.89
C LEU A 102 -10.81 4.76 12.17
N ASN A 103 -11.47 4.27 13.21
CA ASN A 103 -11.25 4.83 14.53
C ASN A 103 -9.84 4.46 15.04
N VAL A 104 -9.32 5.30 15.93
CA VAL A 104 -7.95 5.17 16.46
C VAL A 104 -7.72 3.85 17.17
N GLN A 105 -8.74 3.26 17.80
CA GLN A 105 -8.57 2.01 18.54
C GLN A 105 -8.41 0.82 17.60
N ASP A 106 -9.21 0.76 16.54
CA ASP A 106 -9.11 -0.30 15.53
C ASP A 106 -7.77 -0.22 14.80
N ALA A 107 -7.33 0.97 14.38
CA ALA A 107 -6.02 1.16 13.76
C ALA A 107 -4.87 0.68 14.67
N LYS A 108 -4.96 0.95 15.98
CA LYS A 108 -3.98 0.47 16.97
C LYS A 108 -3.96 -1.04 17.12
N GLU A 109 -5.12 -1.69 17.18
CA GLU A 109 -5.16 -3.16 17.27
C GLU A 109 -4.64 -3.82 15.98
N ILE A 110 -4.95 -3.25 14.81
CA ILE A 110 -4.39 -3.71 13.52
C ILE A 110 -2.87 -3.60 13.53
N GLN A 111 -2.32 -2.42 13.85
CA GLN A 111 -0.87 -2.21 13.94
C GLN A 111 -0.22 -3.17 14.95
N LYS A 112 -0.86 -3.41 16.10
CA LYS A 112 -0.36 -4.32 17.13
C LYS A 112 -0.36 -5.78 16.67
N SER A 113 -1.37 -6.20 15.92
CA SER A 113 -1.42 -7.55 15.32
C SER A 113 -0.25 -7.73 14.34
N PHE A 114 0.03 -6.71 13.53
CA PHE A 114 1.16 -6.68 12.61
C PHE A 114 2.51 -6.71 13.33
N ASP A 115 2.72 -5.83 14.31
CA ASP A 115 3.93 -5.76 15.13
C ASP A 115 4.19 -7.11 15.82
N LYS A 116 3.15 -7.77 16.34
CA LYS A 116 3.28 -9.11 16.93
C LYS A 116 3.70 -10.14 15.90
N TRP A 117 3.09 -10.15 14.72
CA TRP A 117 3.41 -11.09 13.65
C TRP A 117 4.85 -10.91 13.15
N ILE A 118 5.25 -9.69 12.82
CA ILE A 118 6.58 -9.42 12.24
C ILE A 118 7.71 -9.69 13.25
N ASN A 119 7.50 -9.41 14.54
CA ASN A 119 8.47 -9.74 15.59
C ASN A 119 8.66 -11.26 15.77
N ASN A 120 7.62 -12.06 15.49
CA ASN A 120 7.70 -13.52 15.54
C ASN A 120 8.46 -14.13 14.36
N LEU A 121 8.71 -13.37 13.28
CA LEU A 121 9.50 -13.83 12.12
C LEU A 121 11.03 -13.76 12.37
N GLN A 122 11.47 -13.61 13.62
CA GLN A 122 12.86 -13.73 14.14
C GLN A 122 13.96 -13.11 13.25
N ASN A 123 14.33 -11.85 13.49
CA ASN A 123 15.53 -11.18 12.93
C ASN A 123 15.75 -11.25 11.41
N THR A 124 14.76 -11.67 10.63
CA THR A 124 14.87 -11.82 9.17
C THR A 124 14.86 -10.46 8.46
N VAL A 125 14.33 -9.42 9.11
CA VAL A 125 14.14 -8.08 8.54
C VAL A 125 14.62 -7.03 9.53
N ARG A 126 15.43 -6.08 9.07
CA ARG A 126 15.77 -4.87 9.84
C ARG A 126 14.63 -3.88 9.71
N ILE A 127 14.05 -3.46 10.83
CA ILE A 127 12.86 -2.61 10.83
C ILE A 127 13.20 -1.30 11.53
N HIS A 128 13.11 -0.20 10.78
CA HIS A 128 13.08 1.15 11.33
C HIS A 128 11.64 1.50 11.71
N LYS A 129 11.42 1.97 12.94
CA LYS A 129 10.10 2.44 13.38
C LYS A 129 10.05 3.95 13.24
N SER A 130 9.31 4.42 12.25
CA SER A 130 9.08 5.84 12.04
C SER A 130 8.12 6.42 13.07
N ILE A 131 8.29 7.72 13.35
CA ILE A 131 7.37 8.54 14.14
C ILE A 131 6.28 9.21 13.29
N LEU A 132 6.40 9.14 11.96
CA LEU A 132 5.42 9.69 11.03
C LEU A 132 4.21 8.76 10.91
N ILE A 133 3.04 9.38 10.78
CA ILE A 133 1.80 8.73 10.37
C ILE A 133 1.80 8.69 8.85
N LEU A 134 1.75 7.50 8.28
CA LEU A 134 1.75 7.28 6.84
C LEU A 134 1.27 5.87 6.52
N ASP A 135 0.24 5.78 5.66
CA ASP A 135 -0.20 4.52 5.09
C ASP A 135 0.69 4.15 3.90
N GLY A 136 1.04 2.87 3.77
CA GLY A 136 1.86 2.40 2.65
C GLY A 136 1.18 2.53 1.27
N GLY A 137 -0.16 2.58 1.19
CA GLY A 137 -0.89 2.96 -0.04
C GLY A 137 -0.66 4.41 -0.47
N ASN A 138 -0.25 5.28 0.47
CA ASN A 138 0.16 6.64 0.17
C ASN A 138 1.65 6.77 -0.21
N VAL A 139 2.36 5.67 -0.48
CA VAL A 139 3.76 5.69 -0.91
C VAL A 139 3.93 4.92 -2.21
N ILE A 140 4.18 5.66 -3.29
CA ILE A 140 4.59 5.10 -4.58
C ILE A 140 6.06 5.43 -4.77
N MET A 141 6.93 4.42 -4.76
CA MET A 141 8.38 4.65 -4.84
C MET A 141 9.04 3.80 -5.92
N ASP A 142 10.02 4.39 -6.59
CA ASP A 142 11.01 3.65 -7.36
C ASP A 142 12.31 3.61 -6.55
N PRO A 143 12.67 2.47 -5.97
CA PRO A 143 13.88 2.37 -5.15
C PRO A 143 15.17 2.50 -5.98
N VAL A 144 15.12 2.33 -7.30
CA VAL A 144 16.32 2.43 -8.16
C VAL A 144 16.65 3.89 -8.45
N SER A 145 15.66 4.70 -8.84
CA SER A 145 15.85 6.16 -8.98
C SER A 145 15.80 6.91 -7.64
N GLN A 146 15.46 6.21 -6.55
CA GLN A 146 15.32 6.78 -5.20
C GLN A 146 14.35 7.97 -5.18
N ARG A 147 13.24 7.83 -5.91
CA ARG A 147 12.15 8.82 -5.99
C ARG A 147 10.87 8.24 -5.40
N ALA A 148 10.08 9.10 -4.78
CA ALA A 148 8.78 8.71 -4.24
C ALA A 148 7.71 9.76 -4.52
N PHE A 149 6.46 9.31 -4.53
CA PHE A 149 5.26 10.10 -4.58
C PHE A 149 4.43 9.80 -3.34
N VAL A 150 3.90 10.86 -2.73
CA VAL A 150 2.93 10.81 -1.64
C VAL A 150 1.90 11.91 -1.87
N THR A 151 0.70 11.80 -1.33
CA THR A 151 -0.27 12.91 -1.39
C THR A 151 -0.02 13.94 -0.28
N GLU A 152 -0.63 15.12 -0.39
CA GLU A 152 -0.65 16.15 0.66
C GLU A 152 -1.20 15.66 2.01
N ARG A 153 -1.87 14.50 2.06
CA ARG A 153 -2.32 13.81 3.28
C ARG A 153 -1.21 13.70 4.31
N ILE A 154 0.04 13.47 3.89
CA ILE A 154 1.22 13.38 4.77
C ILE A 154 1.33 14.57 5.72
N PHE A 155 0.99 15.78 5.28
CA PHE A 155 1.06 16.98 6.12
C PHE A 155 -0.11 17.08 7.10
N SER A 156 -1.30 16.66 6.68
CA SER A 156 -2.48 16.72 7.54
C SER A 156 -2.43 15.70 8.68
N ASP A 157 -1.86 14.53 8.42
CA ASP A 157 -1.71 13.47 9.42
C ASP A 157 -0.57 13.81 10.40
N ASN A 158 0.47 14.51 9.92
CA ASN A 158 1.62 14.91 10.70
C ASN A 158 1.63 16.40 11.07
N LYS A 159 0.45 17.00 11.28
CA LYS A 159 0.27 18.44 11.54
C LYS A 159 1.06 19.01 12.74
N ASN A 160 1.54 18.15 13.63
CA ASN A 160 2.35 18.52 14.77
C ASN A 160 3.83 18.77 14.41
N PHE A 161 4.23 18.45 13.18
CA PHE A 161 5.56 18.68 12.65
C PHE A 161 5.54 19.79 11.59
N PRO A 162 6.57 20.65 11.52
CA PRO A 162 6.76 21.54 10.37
C PRO A 162 6.84 20.75 9.06
N ARG A 163 6.23 21.27 7.97
CA ARG A 163 6.22 20.58 6.67
C ARG A 163 7.62 20.24 6.16
N VAL A 164 8.60 21.11 6.39
CA VAL A 164 10.00 20.88 6.02
C VAL A 164 10.60 19.68 6.77
N ASP A 165 10.28 19.53 8.06
CA ASP A 165 10.76 18.40 8.86
C ASP A 165 10.11 17.09 8.43
N VAL A 166 8.82 17.14 8.04
CA VAL A 166 8.12 15.98 7.49
C VAL A 166 8.76 15.52 6.18
N VAL A 167 9.04 16.43 5.25
CA VAL A 167 9.71 16.11 3.98
C VAL A 167 11.10 15.52 4.24
N LYS A 168 11.90 16.18 5.08
CA LYS A 168 13.24 15.73 5.43
C LYS A 168 13.25 14.33 6.04
N LEU A 169 12.46 14.12 7.10
CA LEU A 169 12.37 12.83 7.78
C LEU A 169 11.89 11.74 6.83
N LEU A 170 10.84 12.01 6.05
CA LEU A 170 10.31 11.02 5.11
C LEU A 170 11.32 10.66 4.01
N SER A 171 12.05 11.63 3.47
CA SER A 171 13.10 11.38 2.47
C SER A 171 14.25 10.54 3.05
N GLU A 172 14.69 10.83 4.28
CA GLU A 172 15.72 10.06 4.99
C GLU A 172 15.25 8.62 5.31
N GLU A 173 14.01 8.47 5.75
CA GLU A 173 13.40 7.18 6.07
C GLU A 173 13.10 6.36 4.81
N LEU A 174 12.74 6.97 3.67
CA LEU A 174 12.55 6.25 2.41
C LEU A 174 13.84 6.05 1.60
N LYS A 175 14.98 6.57 2.09
CA LYS A 175 16.30 6.52 1.41
C LYS A 175 16.24 7.15 0.02
N LEU A 176 15.54 8.27 -0.09
CA LEU A 176 15.52 9.06 -1.33
C LEU A 176 16.88 9.73 -1.55
N ARG A 177 17.19 10.09 -2.80
CA ARG A 177 18.46 10.75 -3.13
C ARG A 177 18.64 12.09 -2.40
N ASP A 178 17.55 12.83 -2.22
CA ASP A 178 17.45 14.13 -1.59
C ASP A 178 15.97 14.47 -1.32
N GLU A 179 15.70 15.62 -0.70
CA GLU A 179 14.34 16.10 -0.43
C GLU A 179 13.54 16.43 -1.71
N GLU A 180 14.21 16.78 -2.81
CA GLU A 180 13.56 17.07 -4.11
C GLU A 180 13.09 15.79 -4.82
N ALA A 181 13.58 14.62 -4.38
CA ALA A 181 13.14 13.32 -4.86
C ALA A 181 11.82 12.83 -4.25
N LEU A 182 11.19 13.64 -3.38
CA LEU A 182 9.84 13.43 -2.88
C LEU A 182 8.85 14.34 -3.61
N CYS A 183 7.99 13.77 -4.44
CA CYS A 183 6.90 14.49 -5.08
C CYS A 183 5.63 14.40 -4.22
N VAL A 184 5.30 15.49 -3.53
CA VAL A 184 4.02 15.60 -2.80
C VAL A 184 2.93 16.06 -3.76
N ILE A 185 2.08 15.15 -4.21
CA ILE A 185 0.98 15.41 -5.15
C ILE A 185 -0.28 15.88 -4.42
N PRO A 186 -1.21 16.60 -5.10
CA PRO A 186 -2.50 16.93 -4.52
C PRO A 186 -3.24 15.66 -4.09
N GLU A 187 -4.05 15.78 -3.04
CA GLU A 187 -4.96 14.71 -2.63
C GLU A 187 -6.18 14.70 -3.54
N ASP A 188 -6.62 13.52 -3.98
CA ASP A 188 -7.84 13.37 -4.78
C ASP A 188 -9.06 13.71 -3.91
N PRO A 189 -9.88 14.71 -4.28
CA PRO A 189 -11.09 15.06 -3.55
C PRO A 189 -12.11 13.90 -3.45
N GLU A 190 -12.17 13.02 -4.45
CA GLU A 190 -13.09 11.88 -4.46
C GLU A 190 -12.65 10.75 -3.53
N GLU A 191 -11.33 10.62 -3.30
CA GLU A 191 -10.72 9.61 -2.42
C GLU A 191 -10.19 10.20 -1.11
N ALA A 192 -10.69 11.37 -0.70
CA ALA A 192 -10.20 12.09 0.49
C ALA A 192 -10.31 11.27 1.79
N VAL A 193 -11.17 10.26 1.83
CA VAL A 193 -11.29 9.33 2.96
C VAL A 193 -10.01 8.49 3.14
N LEU A 194 -9.41 8.04 2.04
CA LEU A 194 -8.16 7.27 2.04
C LEU A 194 -6.95 8.21 1.92
N GLY A 195 -6.97 9.13 0.96
CA GLY A 195 -5.86 10.05 0.68
C GLY A 195 -4.62 9.33 0.16
N HIS A 196 -4.79 8.19 -0.50
CA HIS A 196 -3.68 7.35 -0.98
C HIS A 196 -3.21 7.78 -2.38
N ALA A 197 -1.93 7.53 -2.65
CA ALA A 197 -1.28 7.83 -3.92
C ALA A 197 -1.49 6.69 -4.92
N ASP A 198 -1.58 5.44 -4.45
CA ASP A 198 -1.72 4.25 -5.30
C ASP A 198 -3.06 4.15 -6.05
N GLY A 199 -4.09 4.86 -5.59
CA GLY A 199 -5.33 5.09 -6.35
C GLY A 199 -5.20 6.13 -7.47
N CYS A 200 -4.15 6.94 -7.47
CA CYS A 200 -3.99 8.11 -8.36
C CYS A 200 -2.85 7.95 -9.36
N ILE A 201 -1.73 7.34 -8.94
CA ILE A 201 -0.50 7.22 -9.71
C ILE A 201 0.10 5.83 -9.57
N ALA A 202 0.56 5.27 -10.69
CA ALA A 202 1.34 4.05 -10.73
C ALA A 202 2.66 4.28 -11.48
N LEU A 203 3.76 3.75 -10.93
CA LEU A 203 5.06 3.71 -11.62
C LEU A 203 5.10 2.48 -12.54
N VAL A 204 5.34 2.70 -13.84
CA VAL A 204 5.50 1.64 -14.84
C VAL A 204 6.97 1.47 -15.23
N SER A 205 7.73 2.56 -15.19
CA SER A 205 9.18 2.56 -15.36
C SER A 205 9.80 3.69 -14.53
N GLN A 206 11.13 3.81 -14.53
CA GLN A 206 11.85 4.93 -13.90
C GLN A 206 11.48 6.30 -14.49
N LYS A 207 10.92 6.31 -15.70
CA LYS A 207 10.55 7.52 -16.46
C LYS A 207 9.08 7.57 -16.84
N ASP A 208 8.29 6.56 -16.51
CA ASP A 208 6.91 6.47 -16.96
C ASP A 208 5.99 6.27 -15.75
N VAL A 209 5.09 7.23 -15.57
CA VAL A 209 3.98 7.11 -14.62
C VAL A 209 2.66 7.04 -15.38
N VAL A 210 1.72 6.33 -14.79
CA VAL A 210 0.34 6.29 -15.25
C VAL A 210 -0.53 6.97 -14.20
N ILE A 211 -1.42 7.85 -14.64
CA ILE A 211 -2.47 8.45 -13.82
C ILE A 211 -3.85 8.10 -14.37
N ASN A 212 -4.88 8.31 -13.55
CA ASN A 212 -6.26 8.16 -14.00
C ASN A 212 -6.58 9.17 -15.13
N CYS A 213 -7.44 8.77 -16.07
CA CYS A 213 -7.86 9.63 -17.15
C CYS A 213 -8.75 10.76 -16.63
N GLU A 214 -8.61 11.91 -17.28
CA GLU A 214 -9.44 13.09 -17.06
C GLU A 214 -10.89 12.82 -17.49
N ASN A 215 -11.83 13.26 -16.66
CA ASN A 215 -13.23 13.42 -16.97
C ASN A 215 -13.73 14.75 -16.39
N GLU A 216 -14.97 15.14 -16.69
CA GLU A 216 -15.53 16.42 -16.25
C GLU A 216 -15.49 16.62 -14.72
N ARG A 217 -15.51 15.55 -13.93
CA ARG A 217 -15.54 15.60 -12.46
C ARG A 217 -14.15 15.80 -11.84
N ASN A 218 -13.08 15.38 -12.52
CA ASN A 218 -11.73 15.36 -11.97
C ASN A 218 -10.70 16.17 -12.81
N MET A 219 -11.16 16.98 -13.77
CA MET A 219 -10.31 17.75 -14.69
C MET A 219 -9.33 18.67 -13.95
N GLU A 220 -9.82 19.49 -13.01
CA GLU A 220 -8.99 20.43 -12.26
C GLU A 220 -7.93 19.70 -11.42
N TYR A 221 -8.34 18.63 -10.74
CA TYR A 221 -7.44 17.77 -9.97
C TYR A 221 -6.35 17.16 -10.85
N ASN A 222 -6.70 16.58 -12.00
CA ASN A 222 -5.73 15.97 -12.92
C ASN A 222 -4.74 17.00 -13.48
N LEU A 223 -5.21 18.20 -13.83
CA LEU A 223 -4.32 19.29 -14.26
C LEU A 223 -3.33 19.67 -13.16
N ALA A 224 -3.79 19.77 -11.90
CA ALA A 224 -2.93 20.04 -10.76
C ALA A 224 -1.93 18.90 -10.50
N LEU A 225 -2.38 17.65 -10.58
CA LEU A 225 -1.56 16.45 -10.43
C LEU A 225 -0.44 16.41 -11.48
N ARG A 226 -0.78 16.55 -12.77
CA ARG A 226 0.21 16.58 -13.87
C ARG A 226 1.23 17.69 -13.69
N LYS A 227 0.74 18.90 -13.41
CA LYS A 227 1.61 20.06 -13.18
C LYS A 227 2.58 19.78 -12.03
N LYS A 228 2.11 19.20 -10.93
CA LYS A 228 2.94 18.90 -9.78
C LYS A 228 3.99 17.81 -10.07
N ILE A 229 3.61 16.76 -10.80
CA ILE A 229 4.55 15.72 -11.25
C ILE A 229 5.64 16.33 -12.14
N GLN A 230 5.28 17.10 -13.17
CA GLN A 230 6.25 17.70 -14.10
C GLN A 230 7.16 18.73 -13.42
N GLN A 231 6.64 19.49 -12.45
CA GLN A 231 7.44 20.42 -11.65
C GLN A 231 8.45 19.72 -10.76
N SER A 232 8.09 18.55 -10.22
CA SER A 232 8.97 17.79 -9.32
C SER A 232 9.97 16.94 -10.12
N PHE A 233 9.52 16.35 -11.23
CA PHE A 233 10.30 15.46 -12.09
C PHE A 233 10.09 15.81 -13.57
N SER A 234 10.99 16.61 -14.13
CA SER A 234 10.91 17.07 -15.52
C SER A 234 11.20 15.97 -16.55
N ASP A 235 11.78 14.85 -16.12
CA ASP A 235 12.18 13.71 -16.94
C ASP A 235 11.17 12.55 -16.95
N ILE A 236 10.01 12.73 -16.28
CA ILE A 236 8.93 11.73 -16.23
C ILE A 236 7.89 12.00 -17.32
N ASN A 237 7.56 10.95 -18.07
CA ASN A 237 6.43 10.85 -18.96
C ASN A 237 5.17 10.48 -18.18
N ILE A 238 4.06 11.14 -18.49
CA ILE A 238 2.77 10.88 -17.87
C ILE A 238 1.82 10.27 -18.91
N HIS A 239 1.38 9.05 -18.63
CA HIS A 239 0.39 8.31 -19.39
C HIS A 239 -0.94 8.32 -18.65
N THR A 240 -2.05 8.09 -19.36
CA THR A 240 -3.39 8.02 -18.76
C THR A 240 -4.03 6.66 -18.97
N LEU A 241 -4.69 6.14 -17.93
CA LEU A 241 -5.60 5.00 -18.04
C LEU A 241 -7.05 5.46 -17.89
N PRO A 242 -7.98 5.03 -18.77
CA PRO A 242 -9.39 5.31 -18.60
C PRO A 242 -9.87 4.93 -17.20
N PHE A 243 -10.39 5.91 -16.46
CA PHE A 243 -11.03 5.65 -15.17
C PHE A 243 -12.42 5.09 -15.45
N SER A 244 -12.59 3.78 -15.27
CA SER A 244 -13.86 3.08 -15.44
C SER A 244 -14.20 2.34 -14.15
N PRO A 245 -14.61 3.04 -13.08
CA PRO A 245 -15.30 2.36 -12.00
C PRO A 245 -16.55 1.74 -12.64
N GLU A 246 -16.65 0.41 -12.64
CA GLU A 246 -17.97 -0.20 -12.78
C GLU A 246 -18.87 0.50 -11.73
N ASP A 247 -20.14 0.79 -12.03
CA ASP A 247 -21.10 1.48 -11.15
C ASP A 247 -21.32 0.79 -9.77
N LYS A 248 -20.52 -0.21 -9.43
CA LYS A 248 -20.42 -0.85 -8.13
C LYS A 248 -19.36 -0.15 -7.29
N VAL A 249 -19.80 0.83 -6.52
CA VAL A 249 -19.04 1.35 -5.38
C VAL A 249 -18.81 0.18 -4.40
N TYR A 250 -17.57 -0.29 -4.29
CA TYR A 250 -17.16 -1.14 -3.19
C TYR A 250 -17.05 -0.26 -1.95
N ARG A 251 -18.10 -0.24 -1.13
CA ARG A 251 -18.09 0.49 0.13
C ARG A 251 -17.21 -0.28 1.11
N THR A 252 -16.30 0.43 1.78
CA THR A 252 -15.71 -0.08 3.01
C THR A 252 -16.84 -0.32 4.03
N PRO A 253 -16.88 -1.47 4.73
CA PRO A 253 -17.90 -1.69 5.75
C PRO A 253 -17.74 -0.66 6.87
N GLY A 254 -18.66 0.32 6.95
CA GLY A 254 -18.58 1.39 7.94
C GLY A 254 -19.30 2.70 7.58
N ASN A 255 -19.71 2.91 6.32
CA ASN A 255 -20.52 4.06 5.88
C ASN A 255 -21.74 3.62 5.05
#